data_AF-A0A8H9UWA0-F1
#
_entry.id   AF-A0A8H9UWA0-F1
#
_cell.length_a   1.000
_cell.length_b   1.000
_cell.length_c   1.000
_cell.angle_alpha   90.00
_cell.angle_beta   90.00
_cell.angle_gamma   90.00
#
_symmetry.space_group_name_H-M   'P 1'
#
loop_
_entity.id
_entity.type
_entity.pdbx_description
1 polymer ?
#
loop_
_entity_poly.entity_id
_entity_poly.type
_entity_poly.pdbx_seq_one_letter_code
_entity_poly.pdbx_strand_id
1 'polypeptide(L)'
;MRKIINMSELIGMELDSSVLSIIEEKLNILDENYGLERDIDSDLGGYVLILESKEDVIKVKENILKDIIPEYVDNIECEGDKLYCLSLFLLSSDYAVILVATKKLMNMLIEE
;
A
#
# COMPACT_ATOMS: atom_id res chain seq x y z
N MET A 1 1.55 6.96 -8.90
CA MET A 1 1.09 5.90 -7.98
C MET A 1 0.91 4.62 -8.75
N ARG A 2 1.21 3.48 -8.15
CA ARG A 2 1.02 2.15 -8.76
C ARG A 2 0.14 1.30 -7.87
N LYS A 3 -1.00 0.85 -8.41
CA LYS A 3 -1.89 -0.11 -7.76
C LYS A 3 -1.42 -1.51 -8.12
N ILE A 4 -1.19 -2.34 -7.12
CA ILE A 4 -0.71 -3.72 -7.25
C ILE A 4 -1.76 -4.64 -6.65
N ILE A 5 -2.31 -5.51 -7.49
CA ILE A 5 -3.37 -6.45 -7.11
C ILE A 5 -2.77 -7.85 -7.02
N ASN A 6 -1.86 -8.21 -7.91
CA ASN A 6 -1.31 -9.55 -8.00
C ASN A 6 0.22 -9.56 -7.99
N MET A 7 0.80 -10.68 -7.56
CA MET A 7 2.24 -10.90 -7.51
C MET A 7 2.95 -10.71 -8.85
N SER A 8 2.28 -11.07 -9.96
CA SER A 8 2.83 -10.94 -11.31
C SER A 8 3.13 -9.49 -11.70
N GLU A 9 2.45 -8.52 -11.08
CA GLU A 9 2.67 -7.09 -11.34
C GLU A 9 3.97 -6.57 -10.70
N LEU A 10 4.55 -7.30 -9.74
CA LEU A 10 5.84 -6.96 -9.12
C LEU A 10 7.05 -7.25 -10.02
N ILE A 11 6.85 -8.09 -11.05
CA ILE A 11 7.94 -8.52 -11.94
C ILE A 11 8.52 -7.31 -12.68
N GLY A 12 9.83 -7.08 -12.50
CA GLY A 12 10.56 -6.00 -13.14
C GLY A 12 10.42 -4.64 -12.45
N MET A 13 9.81 -4.57 -11.26
CA MET A 13 9.83 -3.36 -10.46
C MET A 13 11.20 -3.10 -9.84
N GLU A 14 11.72 -1.89 -10.05
CA GLU A 14 12.97 -1.43 -9.44
C GLU A 14 12.70 -0.80 -8.07
N LEU A 15 12.41 -1.64 -7.08
CA LEU A 15 12.25 -1.25 -5.68
C LEU A 15 13.29 -1.95 -4.81
N ASP A 16 13.40 -1.49 -3.56
CA ASP A 16 14.23 -2.16 -2.57
C ASP A 16 13.70 -3.58 -2.30
N SER A 17 14.59 -4.55 -2.10
CA SER A 17 14.21 -5.96 -1.91
C SER A 17 13.35 -6.16 -0.66
N SER A 18 13.59 -5.41 0.42
CA SER A 18 12.75 -5.44 1.62
C SER A 18 11.33 -4.93 1.33
N VAL A 19 11.22 -3.91 0.48
CA VAL A 19 9.91 -3.37 0.05
C VAL A 19 9.16 -4.40 -0.78
N LEU A 20 9.83 -5.02 -1.77
CA LEU A 20 9.22 -6.07 -2.59
C LEU A 20 8.74 -7.24 -1.73
N SER A 21 9.58 -7.73 -0.82
CA SER A 21 9.23 -8.85 0.07
C SER A 21 8.03 -8.54 0.97
N ILE A 22 7.91 -7.31 1.47
CA ILE A 22 6.76 -6.91 2.29
C ILE A 22 5.49 -6.81 1.44
N ILE A 23 5.58 -6.27 0.21
CA ILE A 23 4.44 -6.20 -0.69
C ILE A 23 3.96 -7.62 -1.03
N GLU A 24 4.88 -8.54 -1.31
CA GLU A 24 4.56 -9.96 -1.51
C GLU A 24 3.85 -10.55 -0.28
N GLU A 25 4.38 -10.37 0.92
CA GLU A 25 3.75 -10.84 2.15
C GLU A 25 2.31 -10.33 2.28
N LYS A 26 2.07 -9.04 2.01
CA LYS A 26 0.74 -8.45 2.13
C LYS A 26 -0.24 -8.92 1.04
N LEU A 27 0.23 -9.12 -0.18
CA LEU A 27 -0.57 -9.71 -1.25
C LEU A 27 -0.97 -11.15 -0.90
N ASN A 28 -0.04 -11.96 -0.39
CA ASN A 28 -0.36 -13.33 0.06
C ASN A 28 -1.43 -13.32 1.17
N ILE A 29 -1.35 -12.40 2.13
CA ILE A 29 -2.38 -12.27 3.17
C ILE A 29 -3.75 -11.93 2.54
N LEU A 30 -3.81 -11.03 1.57
CA LEU A 30 -5.06 -10.72 0.87
C LEU A 30 -5.57 -11.94 0.09
N ASP A 31 -4.69 -12.68 -0.59
CA ASP A 31 -5.03 -13.89 -1.34
C ASP A 31 -5.55 -15.01 -0.43
N GLU A 32 -4.94 -15.21 0.74
CA GLU A 32 -5.34 -16.23 1.72
C GLU A 32 -6.73 -15.94 2.33
N ASN A 33 -7.04 -14.66 2.56
CA ASN A 33 -8.30 -14.27 3.20
C ASN A 33 -9.45 -14.08 2.22
N TYR A 34 -9.18 -13.59 1.01
CA TYR A 34 -10.21 -13.17 0.04
C TYR A 34 -10.15 -13.91 -1.31
N GLY A 35 -9.11 -14.72 -1.52
CA GLY A 35 -8.88 -15.47 -2.76
C GLY A 35 -8.04 -14.71 -3.78
N LEU A 36 -7.40 -15.49 -4.66
CA LEU A 36 -6.60 -14.98 -5.80
C LEU A 36 -7.46 -14.18 -6.80
N GLU A 37 -8.74 -14.51 -6.90
CA GLU A 37 -9.71 -13.88 -7.81
C GLU A 37 -10.57 -12.84 -7.08
N ARG A 38 -10.07 -12.21 -6.01
CA ARG A 38 -10.82 -11.21 -5.24
C ARG A 38 -11.24 -10.03 -6.13
N ASP A 39 -12.50 -9.64 -6.02
CA ASP A 39 -13.07 -8.56 -6.82
C ASP A 39 -12.93 -7.21 -6.10
N ILE A 40 -11.85 -6.50 -6.43
CA ILE A 40 -11.54 -5.18 -5.87
C ILE A 40 -12.53 -4.09 -6.31
N ASP A 41 -13.27 -4.29 -7.39
CA ASP A 41 -14.28 -3.34 -7.89
C ASP A 41 -15.63 -3.53 -7.17
N SER A 42 -15.80 -4.69 -6.52
CA SER A 42 -16.89 -5.00 -5.60
C SER A 42 -16.50 -4.85 -4.12
N ASP A 43 -15.46 -4.06 -3.82
CA ASP A 43 -14.95 -3.81 -2.46
C ASP A 43 -14.53 -5.09 -1.69
N LEU A 44 -13.99 -6.11 -2.38
CA LEU A 44 -13.54 -7.36 -1.75
C LEU A 44 -12.02 -7.49 -1.66
N GLY A 45 -11.54 -7.65 -0.43
CA GLY A 45 -10.14 -7.79 -0.01
C GLY A 45 -9.35 -6.50 -0.14
N GLY A 46 -9.08 -6.07 -1.38
CA GLY A 46 -8.34 -4.85 -1.69
C GLY A 46 -6.95 -5.08 -2.28
N TYR A 47 -6.05 -4.10 -2.10
CA TYR A 47 -4.82 -4.02 -2.88
C TYR A 47 -3.69 -3.24 -2.19
N VAL A 48 -2.48 -3.36 -2.75
CA VAL A 48 -1.33 -2.55 -2.35
C VAL A 48 -1.21 -1.32 -3.26
N LEU A 49 -0.97 -0.15 -2.69
CA LEU A 49 -0.82 1.11 -3.42
C LEU A 49 0.56 1.73 -3.11
N ILE A 50 1.36 1.95 -4.16
CA ILE A 50 2.70 2.54 -4.03
C ILE A 50 2.63 4.03 -4.41
N LEU A 51 3.06 4.90 -3.49
CA LEU A 51 3.15 6.34 -3.73
C LEU A 51 4.59 6.73 -4.09
N GLU A 52 4.76 7.37 -5.24
CA GLU A 52 6.07 7.73 -5.79
C GLU A 52 6.31 9.24 -5.80
N SER A 53 5.26 10.03 -5.57
CA SER A 53 5.29 11.49 -5.69
C SER A 53 4.38 12.19 -4.69
N LYS A 54 4.54 13.51 -4.54
CA LYS A 54 3.66 14.33 -3.71
C LYS A 54 2.27 14.46 -4.31
N GLU A 55 2.19 14.48 -5.64
CA GLU A 55 0.95 14.51 -6.40
C GLU A 55 0.11 13.25 -6.13
N ASP A 56 0.78 12.10 -5.96
CA ASP A 56 0.12 10.87 -5.55
C ASP A 56 -0.48 10.99 -4.14
N VAL A 57 0.28 11.56 -3.19
CA VAL A 57 -0.20 11.78 -1.81
C VAL A 57 -1.47 12.63 -1.81
N ILE A 58 -1.48 13.75 -2.54
CA ILE A 58 -2.64 14.64 -2.63
C ILE A 58 -3.85 13.88 -3.21
N LYS A 59 -3.67 13.18 -4.34
CA LYS A 59 -4.74 12.41 -4.98
C LYS A 59 -5.31 11.34 -4.06
N VAL A 60 -4.46 10.62 -3.33
CA VAL A 60 -4.88 9.55 -2.42
C VAL A 60 -5.63 10.12 -1.22
N LYS A 61 -5.12 11.20 -0.62
CA LYS A 61 -5.75 11.87 0.53
C LYS A 61 -7.15 12.39 0.16
N GLU A 62 -7.32 12.96 -1.04
CA GLU A 62 -8.58 13.55 -1.48
C GLU A 62 -9.61 12.52 -1.99
N ASN A 63 -9.16 11.47 -2.70
CA ASN A 63 -10.06 10.59 -3.46
C ASN A 63 -10.20 9.17 -2.91
N ILE A 64 -9.25 8.70 -2.09
CA ILE A 64 -9.24 7.31 -1.58
C ILE A 64 -9.39 7.29 -0.07
N LEU A 65 -8.62 8.11 0.65
CA LEU A 65 -8.54 8.10 2.11
C LEU A 65 -9.28 9.25 2.78
N LYS A 66 -10.32 9.78 2.12
CA LYS A 66 -11.04 10.94 2.62
C LYS A 66 -11.62 10.66 4.01
N ASP A 67 -11.08 11.34 5.02
CA ASP A 67 -11.42 11.20 6.44
C ASP A 67 -11.11 9.80 7.05
N ILE A 68 -10.27 9.01 6.38
CA ILE A 68 -9.83 7.68 6.85
C ILE A 68 -8.44 7.82 7.50
N ILE A 69 -8.33 7.33 8.73
CA ILE A 69 -7.05 7.25 9.45
C ILE A 69 -6.38 5.89 9.20
N PRO A 70 -5.05 5.80 9.31
CA PRO A 70 -4.37 4.51 9.23
C PRO A 70 -4.70 3.65 10.46
N GLU A 71 -4.86 2.34 10.24
CA GLU A 71 -4.95 1.36 11.32
C GLU A 71 -3.58 1.18 12.00
N TYR A 72 -2.53 1.11 11.18
CA TYR A 72 -1.15 1.10 11.65
C TYR A 72 -0.21 1.66 10.59
N VAL A 73 0.98 2.08 11.04
CA VAL A 73 2.08 2.54 10.20
C VAL A 73 3.36 1.87 10.70
N ASP A 74 4.01 1.10 9.84
CA ASP A 74 5.28 0.42 10.12
C ASP A 74 6.40 0.96 9.24
N ASN A 75 7.61 1.02 9.78
CA ASN A 75 8.80 1.30 8.98
C ASN A 75 9.26 0.01 8.29
N ILE A 76 9.72 0.15 7.05
CA ILE A 76 10.38 -0.92 6.30
C ILE A 76 11.88 -0.65 6.37
N GLU A 77 12.64 -1.58 6.93
CA GLU A 77 14.10 -1.53 6.95
C GLU A 77 14.64 -1.94 5.58
N CYS A 78 15.20 -0.97 4.86
CA CYS A 78 15.83 -1.17 3.56
C CYS A 78 17.35 -1.14 3.69
N GLU A 79 18.05 -1.66 2.68
CA GLU A 79 19.50 -1.52 2.64
C GLU A 79 19.90 -0.04 2.39
N GLY A 80 20.80 0.48 3.24
CA GLY A 80 21.28 1.87 3.18
C GLY A 80 20.37 2.88 3.89
N ASP A 81 20.42 4.15 3.44
CA ASP A 81 19.70 5.26 4.09
C ASP A 81 18.25 5.46 3.59
N LYS A 82 17.73 4.54 2.78
CA LYS A 82 16.35 4.63 2.27
C LYS A 82 15.40 4.18 3.37
N LEU A 83 14.41 5.02 3.69
CA LEU A 83 13.35 4.68 4.65
C LEU A 83 12.01 4.64 3.93
N TYR A 84 11.41 3.45 3.89
CA TYR A 84 10.04 3.26 3.44
C TYR A 84 9.13 3.00 4.63
N CYS A 85 7.85 3.22 4.44
CA CYS A 85 6.81 2.89 5.38
C CYS A 85 5.71 2.10 4.68
N LEU A 86 5.09 1.21 5.44
CA LEU A 86 3.85 0.55 5.10
C LEU A 86 2.75 1.08 6.03
N SER A 87 1.54 1.24 5.51
CA SER A 87 0.39 1.54 6.34
C SER A 87 -0.86 0.85 5.83
N LEU A 88 -1.68 0.33 6.74
CA LEU A 88 -2.98 -0.25 6.43
C LEU A 88 -4.08 0.79 6.63
N PHE A 89 -4.98 0.89 5.66
CA PHE A 89 -6.22 1.65 5.76
C PHE A 89 -7.40 0.73 5.47
N LEU A 90 -8.40 0.73 6.34
CA LEU A 90 -9.66 0.02 6.12
C LEU A 90 -10.69 0.98 5.54
N LEU A 91 -11.10 0.72 4.31
CA LEU A 91 -12.11 1.51 3.61
C LEU A 91 -13.52 0.96 3.88
N SER A 92 -13.63 -0.33 4.15
CA SER A 92 -14.86 -1.00 4.62
C SER A 92 -14.49 -2.25 5.43
N SER A 93 -15.48 -3.05 5.85
CA SER A 93 -15.24 -4.28 6.62
C SER A 93 -14.38 -5.32 5.88
N ASP A 94 -14.54 -5.41 4.56
CA ASP A 94 -13.85 -6.40 3.73
C ASP A 94 -12.93 -5.74 2.69
N TYR A 95 -12.66 -4.42 2.78
CA TYR A 95 -11.84 -3.70 1.81
C TYR A 95 -10.70 -2.91 2.46
N ALA A 96 -9.48 -3.32 2.13
CA ALA A 96 -8.25 -2.74 2.66
C ALA A 96 -7.38 -2.13 1.55
N VAL A 97 -6.82 -0.95 1.81
CA VAL A 97 -5.76 -0.36 1.01
C VAL A 97 -4.48 -0.37 1.82
N ILE A 98 -3.48 -1.09 1.33
CA ILE A 98 -2.17 -1.20 1.96
C ILE A 98 -1.23 -0.24 1.22
N LEU A 99 -0.87 0.86 1.86
CA LEU A 99 -0.03 1.89 1.28
C LEU A 99 1.44 1.65 1.57
N VAL A 100 2.26 1.78 0.52
CA VAL A 100 3.72 1.75 0.61
C VAL A 100 4.26 3.05 0.03
N ALA A 101 5.09 3.74 0.80
CA ALA A 101 5.69 5.00 0.35
C ALA A 101 7.02 5.24 1.07
N THR A 102 7.83 6.16 0.56
CA THR A 102 8.96 6.66 1.37
C THR A 102 8.42 7.30 2.65
N LYS A 103 9.19 7.26 3.74
CA LYS A 103 8.83 7.86 5.02
C LYS A 103 8.39 9.31 4.90
N LYS A 104 9.07 10.08 4.03
CA LYS A 104 8.73 11.46 3.73
C LYS A 104 7.31 11.61 3.16
N LEU A 105 6.94 10.75 2.20
CA LEU A 105 5.60 10.79 1.59
C LEU A 105 4.53 10.28 2.55
N MET A 106 4.84 9.24 3.34
CA MET A 106 3.94 8.72 4.36
C MET A 106 3.60 9.78 5.40
N ASN A 107 4.61 10.50 5.91
CA ASN A 107 4.39 11.62 6.82
C ASN A 107 3.47 12.68 6.22
N MET A 108 3.68 13.08 4.95
CA MET A 108 2.79 14.04 4.29
C MET A 108 1.34 13.54 4.14
N LEU A 109 1.14 12.22 4.07
CA LEU A 109 -0.18 11.62 3.96
C LEU A 109 -0.92 11.67 5.30
N ILE A 110 -0.24 11.28 6.39
CA ILE A 110 -0.82 11.11 7.73
C ILE A 110 -0.79 12.38 8.59
N GLU A 111 0.11 13.32 8.30
CA GLU A 111 0.14 14.62 8.98
C GLU A 111 -0.99 15.52 8.43
N GLU A 112 -1.72 16.16 9.35
CA GLU A 112 -2.82 17.09 9.05
C GLU A 112 -2.34 18.44 8.50
#